data_AF-A0A1X1YBG8-F1
#
_entry.id   AF-A0A1X1YBG8-F1
#
_cell.length_a   1.000
_cell.length_b   1.000
_cell.length_c   1.000
_cell.angle_alpha   90.00
_cell.angle_beta   90.00
_cell.angle_gamma   90.00
#
_symmetry.space_group_name_H-M   'P 1'
#
loop_
_entity.id
_entity.type
_entity.pdbx_description
1 polymer ?
#
loop_
_entity_poly.entity_id
_entity_poly.type
_entity_poly.pdbx_seq_one_letter_code
_entity_poly.pdbx_strand_id
1 'polypeptide(L)'
;MNLYGEYHGPADEKDLALLAERQRNRDTLAAEHDGFNPLCGDVVEFPTGEQLRISHVWPGADGAAASIQTSRGGSWYWSNTGDMSFSGSLYTAIPAESLSPTGKTATVDTWIFHHDLMSAHRGVAVTAQVLMWATAANAPF
;
A
#
# COMPACT_ATOMS: atom_id res chain seq x y z
N MET A 1 9.09 -0.58 -35.80
CA MET A 1 9.24 0.39 -34.69
C MET A 1 8.44 -0.16 -33.51
N ASN A 2 9.04 -1.07 -32.74
CA ASN A 2 8.45 -1.62 -31.51
C ASN A 2 8.77 -0.64 -30.38
N LEU A 3 7.93 0.38 -30.24
CA LEU A 3 8.00 1.25 -29.08
C LEU A 3 7.38 0.47 -27.91
N TYR A 4 8.25 -0.02 -27.03
CA TYR A 4 7.93 -0.68 -25.76
C TYR A 4 7.44 -2.14 -25.89
N GLY A 5 8.40 -3.07 -25.96
CA GLY A 5 8.12 -4.50 -25.83
C GLY A 5 7.58 -4.85 -24.45
N GLU A 6 6.73 -5.87 -24.40
CA GLU A 6 6.25 -6.50 -23.18
C GLU A 6 7.43 -7.00 -22.34
N TYR A 7 7.31 -6.91 -21.02
CA TYR A 7 8.29 -7.39 -20.07
C TYR A 7 7.64 -8.36 -19.07
N HIS A 8 8.15 -9.59 -19.05
CA HIS A 8 7.63 -10.68 -18.19
C HIS A 8 8.71 -11.22 -17.24
N GLY A 9 9.80 -10.47 -17.03
CA GLY A 9 10.94 -10.88 -16.21
C GLY A 9 10.84 -10.46 -14.73
N PRO A 10 11.76 -10.95 -13.87
CA PRO A 10 11.88 -10.48 -12.49
C PRO A 10 12.55 -9.10 -12.42
N ALA A 11 12.37 -8.36 -11.31
CA ALA A 11 13.03 -7.07 -11.12
C ALA A 11 14.54 -7.11 -11.40
N ASP A 12 15.02 -6.19 -12.24
CA ASP A 12 16.45 -6.02 -12.49
C ASP A 12 17.07 -4.91 -11.62
N GLU A 13 18.36 -4.65 -11.79
CA GLU A 13 19.09 -3.66 -11.00
C GLU A 13 18.46 -2.26 -11.05
N LYS A 14 17.89 -1.86 -12.19
CA LYS A 14 17.23 -0.55 -12.32
C LYS A 14 15.91 -0.54 -11.56
N ASP A 15 15.15 -1.62 -11.62
CA ASP A 15 13.91 -1.74 -10.84
C ASP A 15 14.20 -1.70 -9.33
N LEU A 16 15.23 -2.41 -8.89
CA LEU A 16 15.65 -2.47 -7.48
C LEU A 16 16.12 -1.10 -6.96
N ALA A 17 16.81 -0.32 -7.79
CA ALA A 17 17.23 1.03 -7.43
C ALA A 17 16.05 1.97 -7.13
N LEU A 18 14.91 1.77 -7.81
CA LEU A 18 13.69 2.56 -7.58
C LEU A 18 13.04 2.24 -6.22
N LEU A 19 13.20 1.02 -5.69
CA LEU A 19 12.52 0.60 -4.46
C LEU A 19 12.97 1.41 -3.25
N ALA A 20 14.26 1.74 -3.18
CA ALA A 20 14.79 2.54 -2.08
C ALA A 20 14.20 3.96 -2.08
N GLU A 21 13.97 4.54 -3.25
CA GLU A 21 13.32 5.85 -3.37
C GLU A 21 11.84 5.79 -3.00
N ARG A 22 11.10 4.81 -3.53
CA ARG A 22 9.68 4.63 -3.18
C ARG A 22 9.48 4.36 -1.70
N GLN A 23 10.39 3.61 -1.05
CA GLN A 23 10.35 3.41 0.40
C GLN A 23 10.55 4.73 1.16
N ARG A 24 11.57 5.52 0.81
CA ARG A 24 11.77 6.84 1.44
C ARG A 24 10.58 7.77 1.27
N ASN A 25 9.97 7.78 0.08
CA ASN A 25 8.80 8.61 -0.19
C ASN A 25 7.59 8.13 0.62
N ARG A 26 7.40 6.82 0.76
CA ARG A 26 6.39 6.24 1.64
C ARG A 26 6.62 6.61 3.10
N ASP A 27 7.85 6.47 3.59
CA ASP A 27 8.21 6.80 4.97
C ASP A 27 7.95 8.28 5.27
N THR A 28 8.15 9.15 4.27
CA THR A 28 7.82 10.58 4.35
C THR A 28 6.32 10.80 4.47
N LEU A 29 5.50 10.16 3.61
CA LEU A 29 4.04 10.21 3.69
C LEU A 29 3.53 9.70 5.04
N ALA A 30 4.09 8.59 5.53
CA ALA A 30 3.66 7.98 6.80
C ALA A 30 3.96 8.86 8.02
N ALA A 31 4.93 9.78 7.91
CA ALA A 31 5.27 10.74 8.95
C ALA A 31 4.39 12.01 8.93
N GLU A 32 3.54 12.20 7.91
CA GLU A 32 2.56 13.28 7.88
C GLU A 32 1.48 13.09 8.96
N HIS A 33 0.62 14.11 9.15
CA HIS A 33 -0.46 14.10 10.14
C HIS A 33 0.02 13.71 11.56
N ASP A 34 1.13 14.31 12.00
CA ASP A 34 1.79 14.03 13.29
C ASP A 34 2.12 12.54 13.52
N GLY A 35 2.39 11.81 12.43
CA GLY A 35 2.71 10.37 12.45
C GLY A 35 1.47 9.46 12.50
N PHE A 36 0.26 10.01 12.43
CA PHE A 36 -0.97 9.25 12.26
C PHE A 36 -1.48 9.38 10.83
N ASN A 37 -0.80 8.71 9.90
CA ASN A 37 -1.21 8.65 8.50
C ASN A 37 -1.26 7.20 7.99
N PRO A 38 -2.35 6.44 8.24
CA PRO A 38 -2.50 5.12 7.65
C PRO A 38 -2.60 5.25 6.12
N LEU A 39 -1.79 4.47 5.40
CA LEU A 39 -1.69 4.57 3.94
C LEU A 39 -2.28 3.34 3.25
N CYS A 40 -2.70 3.51 1.99
CA CYS A 40 -2.99 2.36 1.14
C CYS A 40 -1.78 1.41 1.08
N GLY A 41 -2.05 0.12 1.20
CA GLY A 41 -1.05 -0.94 1.26
C GLY A 41 -0.59 -1.33 2.66
N ASP A 42 -0.81 -0.50 3.69
CA ASP A 42 -0.50 -0.85 5.09
C ASP A 42 -1.32 -2.06 5.56
N VAL A 43 -0.93 -2.64 6.70
CA VAL A 43 -1.60 -3.81 7.27
C VAL A 43 -2.37 -3.42 8.53
N VAL A 44 -3.60 -3.93 8.67
CA VAL A 44 -4.42 -3.81 9.87
C VAL A 44 -4.56 -5.20 10.51
N GLU A 45 -4.14 -5.31 11.76
CA GLU A 45 -4.33 -6.47 12.64
C GLU A 45 -5.63 -6.30 13.44
N PHE A 46 -6.56 -7.25 13.27
CA PHE A 46 -7.86 -7.27 13.94
C PHE A 46 -7.79 -8.03 15.28
N PRO A 47 -8.76 -7.81 16.20
CA PRO A 47 -8.76 -8.46 17.53
C PRO A 47 -8.72 -9.99 17.49
N THR A 48 -9.26 -10.58 16.44
CA THR A 48 -9.30 -12.03 16.19
C THR A 48 -8.00 -12.59 15.57
N GLY A 49 -7.02 -11.72 15.27
CA GLY A 49 -5.69 -12.08 14.78
C GLY A 49 -5.55 -12.04 13.26
N GLU A 50 -6.63 -11.83 12.50
CA GLU A 50 -6.55 -11.65 11.06
C GLU A 50 -5.82 -10.34 10.72
N GLN A 51 -5.03 -10.41 9.66
CA GLN A 51 -4.35 -9.25 9.08
C GLN A 51 -4.92 -9.00 7.69
N LEU A 52 -5.41 -7.79 7.45
CA LEU A 52 -5.90 -7.36 6.14
C LEU A 52 -5.15 -6.12 5.69
N ARG A 53 -5.00 -5.96 4.37
CA ARG A 53 -4.33 -4.77 3.81
C ARG A 53 -5.30 -3.64 3.58
N ILE A 54 -4.88 -2.43 3.94
CA ILE A 54 -5.57 -1.20 3.59
C ILE A 54 -5.59 -1.10 2.06
N SER A 55 -6.79 -1.00 1.53
CA SER A 55 -7.10 -0.96 0.11
C SER A 55 -7.60 0.43 -0.31
N HIS A 56 -8.15 1.19 0.64
CA HIS A 56 -8.48 2.59 0.43
C HIS A 56 -8.54 3.34 1.77
N VAL A 57 -8.16 4.61 1.75
CA VAL A 57 -8.25 5.54 2.88
C VAL A 57 -9.15 6.68 2.44
N TRP A 58 -10.32 6.80 3.07
CA TRP A 58 -11.25 7.89 2.80
C TRP A 58 -10.87 9.11 3.64
N PRO A 59 -10.57 10.26 3.02
CA PRO A 59 -10.25 11.47 3.76
C PRO A 59 -11.50 12.08 4.40
N GLY A 60 -11.31 12.67 5.57
CA GLY A 60 -12.28 13.53 6.26
C GLY A 60 -12.26 14.96 5.72
N ALA A 61 -13.05 15.83 6.35
CA ALA A 61 -13.17 17.24 5.95
C ALA A 61 -11.86 18.04 6.11
N ASP A 62 -10.98 17.60 7.00
CA ASP A 62 -9.66 18.18 7.28
C ASP A 62 -8.53 17.50 6.50
N GLY A 63 -8.84 16.54 5.63
CA GLY A 63 -7.88 15.76 4.84
C GLY A 63 -7.25 14.59 5.59
N ALA A 64 -7.47 14.43 6.90
CA ALA A 64 -6.99 13.28 7.65
C ALA A 64 -7.83 12.03 7.33
N ALA A 65 -7.32 10.83 7.64
CA ALA A 65 -8.07 9.60 7.43
C ALA A 65 -9.35 9.57 8.29
N ALA A 66 -10.51 9.39 7.66
CA ALA A 66 -11.80 9.26 8.34
C ALA A 66 -12.27 7.80 8.40
N SER A 67 -12.12 7.04 7.31
CA SER A 67 -12.45 5.62 7.28
C SER A 67 -11.53 4.82 6.37
N ILE A 68 -11.41 3.53 6.67
CA ILE A 68 -10.43 2.62 6.08
C ILE A 68 -11.17 1.43 5.48
N GLN A 69 -10.93 1.15 4.21
CA GLN A 69 -11.38 -0.10 3.60
C GLN A 69 -10.21 -1.05 3.45
N THR A 70 -10.46 -2.31 3.76
CA THR A 70 -9.49 -3.40 3.61
C THR A 70 -9.96 -4.41 2.59
N SER A 71 -9.08 -5.33 2.22
CA SER A 71 -9.39 -6.46 1.35
C SER A 71 -8.57 -7.68 1.75
N ARG A 72 -9.03 -8.87 1.34
CA ARG A 72 -8.31 -10.15 1.52
C ARG A 72 -7.36 -10.48 0.37
N GLY A 73 -7.37 -9.66 -0.69
CA GLY A 73 -6.58 -9.87 -1.89
C GLY A 73 -6.84 -8.80 -2.94
N GLY A 74 -6.15 -8.90 -4.07
CA GLY A 74 -6.13 -7.90 -5.12
C GLY A 74 -4.70 -7.55 -5.47
N SER A 75 -4.51 -6.38 -6.07
CA SER A 75 -3.20 -5.93 -6.55
C SER A 75 -2.92 -4.51 -6.08
N TRP A 76 -1.70 -4.26 -5.63
CA TRP A 76 -1.23 -2.94 -5.24
C TRP A 76 -0.11 -2.51 -6.18
N TYR A 77 -0.32 -1.38 -6.85
CA TYR A 77 0.71 -0.68 -7.60
C TYR A 77 1.43 0.29 -6.67
N TRP A 78 2.76 0.25 -6.61
CA TRP A 78 3.56 1.18 -5.82
C TRP A 78 4.11 2.32 -6.69
N SER A 79 3.54 3.50 -6.52
CA SER A 79 3.90 4.67 -7.31
C SER A 79 5.25 5.27 -6.89
N ASN A 80 5.82 6.12 -7.74
CA ASN A 80 7.03 6.86 -7.42
C ASN A 80 6.84 7.86 -6.26
N THR A 81 5.61 8.28 -5.95
CA THR A 81 5.33 9.15 -4.78
C THR A 81 5.35 8.40 -3.45
N GLY A 82 5.53 7.07 -3.46
CA GLY A 82 5.51 6.22 -2.26
C GLY A 82 4.12 5.72 -1.88
N ASP A 83 3.06 6.30 -2.43
CA ASP A 83 1.68 5.84 -2.25
C ASP A 83 1.42 4.57 -3.07
N MET A 84 0.45 3.77 -2.62
CA MET A 84 0.00 2.58 -3.33
C MET A 84 -1.43 2.74 -3.85
N SER A 85 -1.67 2.26 -5.07
CA SER A 85 -3.01 2.19 -5.66
C SER A 85 -3.49 0.75 -5.70
N PHE A 86 -4.71 0.51 -5.22
CA PHE A 86 -5.29 -0.83 -5.13
C PHE A 86 -6.28 -1.11 -6.26
N SER A 87 -6.28 -2.35 -6.74
CA SER A 87 -7.31 -2.91 -7.61
C SER A 87 -7.81 -4.24 -7.07
N GLY A 88 -9.11 -4.34 -6.82
CA GLY A 88 -9.76 -5.53 -6.28
C GLY A 88 -11.11 -5.23 -5.62
N SER A 89 -11.64 -6.21 -4.89
CA SER A 89 -12.87 -6.05 -4.11
C SER A 89 -12.58 -5.48 -2.73
N LEU A 90 -13.46 -4.60 -2.26
CA LEU A 90 -13.34 -3.92 -0.97
C LEU A 90 -14.34 -4.49 0.04
N TYR A 91 -13.90 -4.63 1.29
CA TYR A 91 -14.80 -4.85 2.42
C TYR A 91 -15.45 -3.55 2.89
N THR A 92 -16.42 -3.68 3.80
CA THR A 92 -17.02 -2.54 4.49
C THR A 92 -15.95 -1.75 5.24
N ALA A 93 -16.06 -0.42 5.21
CA ALA A 93 -15.10 0.46 5.86
C ALA A 93 -15.21 0.36 7.40
N ILE A 94 -14.07 0.49 8.07
CA ILE A 94 -13.96 0.70 9.52
C ILE A 94 -13.55 2.16 9.81
N PRO A 95 -13.88 2.72 10.99
CA PRO A 95 -13.44 4.06 11.37
C PRO A 95 -11.92 4.13 11.46
N ALA A 96 -11.28 5.16 10.90
CA ALA A 96 -9.83 5.33 10.98
C ALA A 96 -9.37 5.55 12.44
N GLU A 97 -10.18 6.22 13.25
CA GLU A 97 -9.96 6.42 14.70
C GLU A 97 -9.91 5.12 15.51
N SER A 98 -10.37 3.99 14.94
CA SER A 98 -10.21 2.68 15.58
C SER A 98 -8.79 2.11 15.47
N LEU A 99 -7.95 2.69 14.61
CA LEU A 99 -6.57 2.27 14.40
C LEU A 99 -5.65 2.82 15.50
N SER A 100 -4.64 2.02 15.82
CA SER A 100 -3.56 2.36 16.74
C SER A 100 -2.21 1.95 16.16
N PRO A 101 -1.18 2.80 16.24
CA PRO A 101 0.15 2.46 15.73
C PRO A 101 0.74 1.33 16.56
N THR A 102 1.28 0.30 15.90
CA THR A 102 1.92 -0.82 16.60
C THR A 102 3.42 -0.63 16.79
N GLY A 103 4.02 0.32 16.06
CA GLY A 103 5.47 0.46 15.93
C GLY A 103 6.14 -0.66 15.12
N LYS A 104 5.36 -1.57 14.53
CA LYS A 104 5.85 -2.68 13.69
C LYS A 104 5.64 -2.38 12.22
N THR A 105 6.42 -3.06 11.39
CA THR A 105 6.26 -3.09 9.94
C THR A 105 5.96 -4.50 9.45
N ALA A 106 5.32 -4.58 8.29
CA ALA A 106 5.09 -5.82 7.54
C ALA A 106 5.74 -5.73 6.16
N THR A 107 6.21 -6.87 5.66
CA THR A 107 6.61 -7.01 4.25
C THR A 107 5.40 -7.43 3.43
N VAL A 108 5.07 -6.68 2.39
CA VAL A 108 3.91 -6.95 1.54
C VAL A 108 4.28 -6.99 0.06
N ASP A 109 3.59 -7.86 -0.69
CA ASP A 109 3.73 -7.95 -2.13
C ASP A 109 3.09 -6.74 -2.82
N THR A 110 3.77 -6.20 -3.81
CA THR A 110 3.32 -5.07 -4.62
C THR A 110 3.91 -5.20 -6.03
N TRP A 111 3.61 -4.25 -6.90
CA TRP A 111 4.27 -4.19 -8.20
C TRP A 111 4.56 -2.76 -8.63
N ILE A 112 5.54 -2.61 -9.51
CA ILE A 112 5.95 -1.35 -10.13
C ILE A 112 6.01 -1.51 -11.64
N PHE A 113 6.04 -0.41 -12.39
CA PHE A 113 6.38 -0.49 -13.81
C PHE A 113 7.89 -0.72 -13.98
N HIS A 114 8.24 -1.67 -14.86
CA HIS A 114 9.62 -1.96 -15.23
C HIS A 114 10.31 -0.70 -15.75
N HIS A 115 11.38 -0.29 -15.08
CA HIS A 115 12.14 0.95 -15.30
C HIS A 115 11.30 2.24 -15.21
N ASP A 116 10.20 2.21 -14.44
CA ASP A 116 9.23 3.31 -14.33
C ASP A 116 8.56 3.70 -15.67
N LEU A 117 8.58 2.78 -16.65
CA LEU A 117 7.97 2.99 -17.96
C LEU A 117 6.54 2.44 -17.96
N MET A 118 5.57 3.34 -17.81
CA MET A 118 4.14 3.02 -17.79
C MET A 118 3.67 2.46 -19.15
N SER A 119 3.40 1.15 -19.21
CA SER A 119 2.65 0.52 -20.30
C SER A 119 2.07 -0.82 -19.87
N ALA A 120 1.18 -1.37 -20.70
CA ALA A 120 0.69 -2.74 -20.52
C ALA A 120 1.84 -3.75 -20.50
N HIS A 121 1.66 -4.82 -19.73
CA HIS A 121 2.61 -5.94 -19.61
C HIS A 121 4.03 -5.53 -19.19
N ARG A 122 4.14 -4.53 -18.31
CA ARG A 122 5.42 -4.10 -17.72
C ARG A 122 5.41 -4.11 -16.19
N GLY A 123 4.40 -4.72 -15.59
CA GLY A 123 4.34 -4.86 -14.13
C GLY A 123 5.41 -5.82 -13.64
N VAL A 124 6.17 -5.42 -12.64
CA VAL A 124 7.20 -6.23 -12.00
C VAL A 124 6.83 -6.40 -10.54
N ALA A 125 6.72 -7.65 -10.09
CA ALA A 125 6.45 -7.97 -8.70
C ALA A 125 7.66 -7.63 -7.83
N VAL A 126 7.41 -6.91 -6.73
CA VAL A 126 8.40 -6.48 -5.74
C VAL A 126 7.76 -6.50 -4.35
N THR A 127 8.54 -6.26 -3.31
CA THR A 127 8.05 -6.17 -1.94
C THR A 127 8.30 -4.79 -1.35
N ALA A 128 7.38 -4.32 -0.51
CA ALA A 128 7.51 -3.07 0.24
C ALA A 128 7.47 -3.34 1.76
N GLN A 129 8.10 -2.47 2.54
CA GLN A 129 7.87 -2.40 3.99
C GLN A 129 6.77 -1.38 4.26
N VAL A 130 5.74 -1.81 4.99
CA VAL A 130 4.56 -0.99 5.28
C VAL A 130 4.27 -1.01 6.78
N LEU A 131 3.56 0.00 7.28
CA LEU A 131 3.22 0.06 8.69
C LEU A 131 2.15 -0.99 9.04
N MET A 132 2.24 -1.50 10.27
CA MET A 132 1.18 -2.30 10.87
C MET A 132 0.40 -1.46 11.88
N TRP A 133 -0.91 -1.49 11.73
CA TRP A 133 -1.89 -0.88 12.61
C TRP A 133 -2.65 -1.97 13.35
N ALA A 134 -2.94 -1.78 14.63
CA ALA A 134 -3.90 -2.61 15.34
C ALA A 134 -5.26 -1.89 15.37
N THR A 135 -6.36 -2.62 15.30
CA THR A 135 -7.71 -2.05 15.44
C THR A 135 -8.53 -2.71 16.54
N ALA A 136 -9.41 -1.93 17.17
CA ALA A 136 -10.46 -2.45 18.05
C ALA A 136 -11.76 -2.79 17.30
N ALA A 137 -11.88 -2.47 16.01
CA ALA A 137 -13.05 -2.79 15.21
C ALA A 137 -13.15 -4.30 14.93
N ASN A 138 -14.38 -4.78 14.73
CA ASN A 138 -14.60 -6.14 14.24
C ASN A 138 -14.13 -6.27 12.80
N ALA A 139 -13.64 -7.46 12.44
CA ALA A 139 -13.26 -7.73 11.06
C ALA A 139 -14.49 -7.65 10.11
N PRO A 140 -14.34 -7.04 8.92
CA PRO A 140 -15.48 -6.65 8.09
C PRO A 140 -15.96 -7.75 7.12
N PHE A 141 -15.96 -9.02 7.56
CA PHE A 141 -16.34 -10.19 6.75
C PHE A 141 -17.68 -10.82 7.16
#